data_AF-A0A9P7Q4Q2-F1
#
_entry.id   AF-A0A9P7Q4Q2-F1
#
_cell.length_a   1.000
_cell.length_b   1.000
_cell.length_c   1.000
_cell.angle_alpha   90.00
_cell.angle_beta   90.00
_cell.angle_gamma   90.00
#
_symmetry.space_group_name_H-M   'P 1'
#
loop_
_entity.id
_entity.type
_entity.pdbx_description
1 polymer ?
#
loop_
_entity_poly.entity_id
_entity_poly.type
_entity_poly.pdbx_seq_one_letter_code
_entity_poly.pdbx_strand_id
1 'polypeptide(L)'
;MIPQEIDFVVPDGLLSAATIALGQHEMLLPCTDGKDCPIVSPKRCTPAPDSHLHIEGTEVPVGLFIQSVTLWFLPPLEAALITPDQGQLPAPYALASDESILPTWRPERGAGVFKPGAHPVVIVRSHVLLEAFMRICARTSHTLAGSFSNSMVLYMSMYVDDDGYLDLKQLPEPLVSSYLAYTTTKISGRQWLVELRQMFGEPALPPEEE
;
A
#
# COMPACT_ATOMS: atom_id res chain seq x y z
N MET A 1 -9.83 4.22 -14.42
CA MET A 1 -9.60 2.88 -13.83
C MET A 1 -10.39 2.84 -12.53
N ILE A 2 -11.38 1.96 -12.41
CA ILE A 2 -12.11 1.75 -11.14
C ILE A 2 -11.11 1.11 -10.16
N PRO A 3 -11.08 1.48 -8.87
CA PRO A 3 -10.29 0.73 -7.90
C PRO A 3 -10.69 -0.74 -7.97
N GLN A 4 -9.72 -1.61 -8.24
CA GLN A 4 -9.97 -3.06 -8.30
C GLN A 4 -10.16 -3.65 -6.90
N GLU A 5 -9.89 -2.87 -5.85
CA GLU A 5 -10.05 -3.18 -4.43
C GLU A 5 -10.04 -1.91 -3.58
N ILE A 6 -10.59 -1.99 -2.36
CA ILE A 6 -10.49 -0.95 -1.32
C ILE A 6 -9.78 -1.56 -0.11
N ASP A 7 -8.58 -1.08 0.20
CA ASP A 7 -7.77 -1.67 1.26
C ASP A 7 -7.61 -0.73 2.46
N PHE A 8 -7.78 -1.30 3.65
CA PHE A 8 -7.52 -0.62 4.91
C PHE A 8 -6.43 -1.34 5.69
N VAL A 9 -5.52 -0.56 6.27
CA VAL A 9 -4.60 -1.06 7.29
C VAL A 9 -5.18 -0.76 8.67
N VAL A 10 -5.23 -1.77 9.53
CA VAL A 10 -5.77 -1.67 10.88
C VAL A 10 -4.73 -2.06 11.93
N PRO A 11 -4.82 -1.53 13.16
CA PRO A 11 -4.02 -2.05 14.27
C PRO A 11 -4.32 -3.52 14.47
N ASP A 12 -3.30 -4.34 14.69
CA ASP A 12 -3.39 -5.80 14.83
C ASP A 12 -4.52 -6.25 15.78
N GLY A 13 -4.58 -5.65 16.97
CA GLY A 13 -5.57 -5.98 18.00
C GLY A 13 -7.00 -5.58 17.66
N LEU A 14 -7.21 -4.81 16.59
CA LEU A 14 -8.52 -4.32 16.17
C LEU A 14 -9.06 -5.02 14.91
N LEU A 15 -8.34 -5.99 14.32
CA LEU A 15 -8.80 -6.68 13.10
C LEU A 15 -10.22 -7.23 13.21
N SER A 16 -10.52 -7.92 14.32
CA SER A 16 -11.86 -8.47 14.56
C SER A 16 -12.91 -7.37 14.74
N ALA A 17 -12.59 -6.30 15.46
CA ALA A 17 -13.51 -5.19 15.69
C ALA A 17 -13.80 -4.44 14.38
N ALA A 18 -12.78 -4.20 13.54
CA ALA A 18 -12.91 -3.58 12.24
C ALA A 18 -13.76 -4.44 11.28
N THR A 19 -13.53 -5.76 11.25
CA THR A 19 -14.33 -6.70 10.44
C THR A 19 -15.81 -6.64 10.83
N ILE A 20 -16.10 -6.67 12.14
CA ILE A 20 -17.48 -6.59 12.64
C ILE A 20 -18.10 -5.24 12.30
N ALA A 21 -17.38 -4.13 12.52
CA ALA A 21 -17.88 -2.78 12.24
C ALA A 21 -18.22 -2.59 10.77
N LEU A 22 -17.35 -3.05 9.85
CA LEU A 22 -17.64 -3.00 8.41
C LEU A 22 -18.79 -3.92 8.01
N GLY A 23 -18.90 -5.11 8.61
CA GLY A 23 -19.99 -6.05 8.34
C GLY A 23 -21.37 -5.59 8.81
N GLN A 24 -21.47 -4.48 9.55
CA GLN A 24 -22.74 -3.84 9.89
C GLN A 24 -23.26 -2.93 8.77
N HIS A 25 -22.43 -2.60 7.77
CA HIS A 25 -22.82 -1.74 6.67
C HIS A 25 -23.60 -2.53 5.61
N GLU A 26 -24.78 -2.04 5.21
CA GLU A 26 -25.72 -2.77 4.34
C GLU A 26 -25.12 -3.20 2.99
N MET A 27 -24.24 -2.37 2.41
CA MET A 27 -23.57 -2.68 1.14
C MET A 27 -22.33 -3.58 1.26
N LEU A 28 -21.90 -3.96 2.47
CA LEU A 28 -20.72 -4.79 2.68
C LEU A 28 -21.13 -6.18 3.16
N LEU A 29 -20.93 -7.16 2.29
CA LEU A 29 -21.28 -8.55 2.55
C LEU A 29 -20.05 -9.32 3.04
N PRO A 30 -20.16 -10.07 4.16
CA PRO A 30 -19.12 -11.00 4.55
C PRO A 30 -18.83 -12.01 3.44
N CYS A 31 -17.56 -12.37 3.26
CA CYS A 31 -17.20 -13.41 2.28
C CYS A 31 -17.83 -14.76 2.65
N THR A 32 -18.51 -15.38 1.69
CA THR A 32 -19.12 -16.71 1.87
C THR A 32 -18.24 -17.85 1.36
N ASP A 33 -17.29 -17.54 0.47
CA ASP A 33 -16.40 -18.52 -0.17
C ASP A 33 -15.19 -18.89 0.71
N GLY A 34 -14.93 -18.13 1.77
CA GLY A 34 -13.85 -18.41 2.72
C GLY A 34 -12.49 -18.58 2.04
N LYS A 35 -11.93 -19.80 2.09
CA LYS A 35 -10.61 -20.12 1.50
C LYS A 35 -10.63 -20.26 -0.02
N ASP A 36 -11.80 -20.48 -0.59
CA ASP A 36 -11.98 -20.62 -2.03
C ASP A 36 -12.17 -19.25 -2.71
N CYS A 37 -12.28 -18.17 -1.92
CA CYS A 37 -12.37 -16.82 -2.44
C CYS A 37 -11.10 -16.43 -3.22
N PRO A 38 -11.23 -15.92 -4.46
CA PRO A 38 -10.08 -15.48 -5.27
C PRO A 38 -9.18 -14.44 -4.59
N ILE A 39 -9.75 -13.63 -3.68
CA ILE A 39 -9.04 -12.54 -2.99
C ILE A 39 -7.97 -13.03 -2.01
N VAL A 40 -8.17 -14.23 -1.44
CA VAL A 40 -7.22 -14.90 -0.54
C VAL A 40 -6.43 -16.01 -1.23
N SER A 41 -6.58 -16.15 -2.56
CA SER A 41 -5.91 -17.19 -3.32
C SER A 41 -4.38 -17.04 -3.24
N PRO A 42 -3.63 -18.11 -2.98
CA PRO A 42 -2.16 -18.07 -2.98
C PRO A 42 -1.57 -17.82 -4.36
N LYS A 43 -2.39 -17.92 -5.42
CA LYS A 43 -1.98 -17.61 -6.80
C LYS A 43 -2.10 -16.13 -7.15
N ARG A 44 -2.62 -15.31 -6.23
CA ARG A 44 -2.81 -13.88 -6.45
C ARG A 44 -1.46 -13.17 -6.46
N CYS A 45 -1.35 -12.14 -7.31
CA CYS A 45 -0.14 -11.34 -7.41
C CYS A 45 0.00 -10.32 -6.29
N THR A 46 -1.06 -10.02 -5.54
CA THR A 46 -1.04 -9.12 -4.40
C THR A 46 -1.15 -9.91 -3.09
N PRO A 47 -0.65 -9.37 -1.97
CA PRO A 47 -0.83 -9.99 -0.66
C PRO A 47 -2.31 -10.25 -0.37
N ALA A 48 -2.60 -11.40 0.23
CA ALA A 48 -3.94 -11.71 0.71
C ALA A 48 -4.25 -10.85 1.96
N PRO A 49 -5.47 -10.28 2.07
CA PRO A 49 -5.89 -9.58 3.27
C PRO A 49 -6.10 -10.55 4.44
N ASP A 50 -5.92 -10.07 5.67
CA ASP A 50 -6.17 -10.83 6.90
C ASP A 50 -7.66 -11.07 7.14
N SER A 51 -8.50 -10.15 6.65
CA SER A 51 -9.96 -10.25 6.62
C SER A 51 -10.49 -9.48 5.42
N HIS A 52 -11.62 -9.87 4.84
CA HIS A 52 -12.21 -9.14 3.73
C HIS A 52 -13.73 -9.24 3.68
N LEU A 53 -14.34 -8.24 3.03
CA LEU A 53 -15.76 -8.18 2.68
C LEU A 53 -15.90 -7.91 1.18
N HIS A 54 -17.10 -8.08 0.64
CA HIS A 54 -17.43 -7.78 -0.75
C HIS A 54 -18.48 -6.68 -0.82
N ILE A 55 -18.30 -5.74 -1.75
CA ILE A 55 -19.32 -4.71 -1.99
C ILE A 55 -20.46 -5.35 -2.79
N GLU A 56 -21.68 -5.25 -2.27
CA GLU A 56 -22.88 -5.82 -2.89
C GLU A 56 -23.03 -5.40 -4.36
N GLY A 57 -23.30 -6.38 -5.23
CA GLY A 57 -23.49 -6.15 -6.66
C GLY A 57 -22.20 -5.85 -7.44
N THR A 58 -21.02 -6.03 -6.82
CA THR A 58 -19.72 -5.83 -7.47
C THR A 58 -18.73 -6.94 -7.12
N GLU A 59 -17.69 -7.07 -7.93
CA GLU A 59 -16.53 -7.95 -7.66
C GLU A 59 -15.44 -7.24 -6.83
N VAL A 60 -15.69 -6.01 -6.35
CA VAL A 60 -14.69 -5.20 -5.65
C VAL A 60 -14.64 -5.62 -4.18
N PRO A 61 -13.51 -6.16 -3.69
CA PRO A 61 -13.37 -6.50 -2.29
C PRO A 61 -13.01 -5.26 -1.45
N VAL A 62 -13.32 -5.37 -0.17
CA VAL A 62 -12.77 -4.52 0.89
C VAL A 62 -11.81 -5.35 1.71
N GLY A 63 -10.50 -5.10 1.57
CA GLY A 63 -9.44 -5.81 2.27
C GLY A 63 -9.07 -5.13 3.59
N LEU A 64 -8.89 -5.93 4.64
CA LEU A 64 -8.32 -5.50 5.92
C LEU A 64 -6.95 -6.17 6.10
N PHE A 65 -5.93 -5.34 6.29
CA PHE A 65 -4.56 -5.78 6.53
C PHE A 65 -4.10 -5.32 7.91
N ILE A 66 -3.42 -6.20 8.66
CA ILE A 66 -2.84 -5.81 9.93
C ILE A 66 -1.55 -5.00 9.72
N GLN A 67 -1.35 -4.00 10.58
CA GLN A 67 -0.22 -3.10 10.47
C GLN A 67 1.12 -3.82 10.55
N SER A 68 1.27 -4.80 11.46
CA SER A 68 2.53 -5.54 11.64
C SER A 68 2.98 -6.33 10.42
N VAL A 69 2.11 -6.51 9.43
CA VAL A 69 2.42 -7.19 8.16
C VAL A 69 2.63 -6.19 7.03
N THR A 70 1.88 -5.09 6.99
CA THR A 70 1.88 -4.16 5.85
C THR A 70 2.73 -2.92 6.08
N LEU A 71 2.73 -2.36 7.29
CA LEU A 71 3.41 -1.09 7.64
C LEU A 71 4.26 -1.24 8.91
N TRP A 72 4.91 -2.39 9.09
CA TRP A 72 5.65 -2.78 10.30
C TRP A 72 6.83 -1.88 10.67
N PHE A 73 7.28 -1.03 9.74
CA PHE A 73 8.37 -0.08 9.95
C PHE A 73 7.88 1.26 10.52
N LEU A 74 6.56 1.47 10.57
CA LEU A 74 5.96 2.63 11.20
C LEU A 74 5.64 2.35 12.68
N PRO A 75 5.58 3.38 13.54
CA PRO A 75 5.03 3.25 14.88
C PRO A 75 3.61 2.67 14.85
N PRO A 76 3.18 1.93 15.89
CA PRO A 76 1.82 1.42 15.98
C PRO A 76 0.77 2.51 15.71
N LEU A 77 -0.26 2.19 14.94
CA LEU A 77 -1.36 3.09 14.62
C LEU A 77 -2.01 3.59 15.92
N GLU A 78 -1.89 4.89 16.16
CA GLU A 78 -2.29 5.52 17.42
C GLU A 78 -3.79 5.89 17.42
N ALA A 79 -4.33 6.09 18.63
CA ALA A 79 -5.70 6.56 18.81
C ALA A 79 -5.99 7.91 18.11
N ALA A 80 -4.96 8.74 17.88
CA ALA A 80 -5.09 10.00 17.15
C ALA A 80 -5.59 9.82 15.70
N LEU A 81 -5.38 8.63 15.11
CA LEU A 81 -5.89 8.30 13.77
C LEU A 81 -7.37 7.92 13.77
N ILE A 82 -7.98 7.69 14.94
CA ILE A 82 -9.39 7.32 15.12
C ILE A 82 -10.29 8.56 15.07
N THR A 83 -9.80 9.70 15.55
CA THR A 83 -10.47 11.00 15.47
C THR A 83 -9.52 12.02 14.87
N PRO A 84 -9.22 11.92 13.56
CA PRO A 84 -8.28 12.82 12.93
C PRO A 84 -8.87 14.24 12.95
N ASP A 85 -8.30 15.11 13.79
CA ASP A 85 -8.53 16.54 13.65
C ASP A 85 -7.73 17.05 12.43
N GLN A 86 -8.21 18.12 11.79
CA GLN A 86 -7.62 18.64 10.56
C GLN A 86 -6.20 19.26 10.75
N GLY A 87 -5.53 19.09 11.89
CA GLY A 87 -4.26 19.76 12.18
C GLY A 87 -3.15 18.92 12.84
N GLN A 88 -3.39 17.68 13.29
CA GLN A 88 -2.42 16.95 14.13
C GLN A 88 -2.14 15.50 13.71
N LEU A 89 -2.32 15.14 12.42
CA LEU A 89 -1.89 13.82 11.97
C LEU A 89 -0.36 13.65 12.09
N PRO A 90 0.14 12.50 12.57
CA PRO A 90 1.57 12.22 12.56
C PRO A 90 2.14 12.30 11.15
N ALA A 91 3.41 12.71 11.04
CA ALA A 91 4.07 13.00 9.77
C ALA A 91 3.93 11.92 8.66
N PRO A 92 3.91 10.60 8.95
CA PRO A 92 3.73 9.58 7.92
C PRO A 92 2.35 9.59 7.22
N TYR A 93 1.37 10.29 7.81
CA TYR A 93 -0.02 10.24 7.40
C TYR A 93 -0.50 11.61 6.89
N ALA A 94 -1.64 11.57 6.20
CA ALA A 94 -2.38 12.74 5.80
C ALA A 94 -3.86 12.41 5.59
N LEU A 95 -4.69 13.43 5.42
CA LEU A 95 -6.08 13.25 5.03
C LEU A 95 -6.17 13.06 3.51
N ALA A 96 -7.04 12.15 3.07
CA ALA A 96 -7.36 11.97 1.64
C ALA A 96 -7.99 13.22 1.02
N SER A 97 -8.45 14.18 1.83
CA SER A 97 -9.00 15.47 1.44
C SER A 97 -7.97 16.62 1.46
N ASP A 98 -6.68 16.35 1.71
CA ASP A 98 -5.64 17.37 1.74
C ASP A 98 -5.17 17.74 0.32
N GLU A 99 -5.70 18.85 -0.20
CA GLU A 99 -5.39 19.38 -1.54
C GLU A 99 -3.95 19.90 -1.66
N SER A 100 -3.23 20.11 -0.55
CA SER A 100 -1.85 20.61 -0.58
C SER A 100 -0.83 19.53 -0.96
N ILE A 101 -1.20 18.26 -0.81
CA ILE A 101 -0.33 17.10 -1.07
C ILE A 101 -0.87 16.14 -2.14
N LEU A 102 -2.18 16.16 -2.41
CA LEU A 102 -2.82 15.27 -3.37
C LEU A 102 -3.20 16.01 -4.65
N PRO A 103 -3.11 15.34 -5.82
CA PRO A 103 -3.54 15.93 -7.08
C PRO A 103 -5.04 16.20 -7.08
N THR A 104 -5.47 17.22 -7.82
CA THR A 104 -6.85 17.33 -8.27
C THR A 104 -7.18 16.23 -9.29
N TRP A 105 -8.47 16.03 -9.56
CA TRP A 105 -8.90 15.12 -10.61
C TRP A 105 -8.26 15.48 -11.96
N ARG A 106 -7.70 14.47 -12.64
CA ARG A 106 -7.09 14.63 -13.97
C ARG A 106 -7.55 13.50 -14.91
N PRO A 107 -7.93 13.80 -16.16
CA PRO A 107 -8.23 12.77 -17.16
C PRO A 107 -7.05 11.79 -17.30
N GLU A 108 -7.35 10.50 -17.51
CA GLU A 108 -6.35 9.42 -17.67
C GLU A 108 -5.41 9.20 -16.46
N ARG A 109 -5.70 9.86 -15.33
CA ARG A 109 -5.02 9.69 -14.04
C ARG A 109 -6.04 9.21 -12.99
N GLY A 110 -5.71 9.41 -11.72
CA GLY A 110 -6.58 9.08 -10.59
C GLY A 110 -7.71 10.07 -10.35
N ALA A 111 -8.63 9.68 -9.47
CA ALA A 111 -9.75 10.52 -9.04
C ALA A 111 -9.30 11.80 -8.30
N GLY A 112 -8.07 11.81 -7.81
CA GLY A 112 -7.49 12.91 -7.04
C GLY A 112 -7.97 12.95 -5.60
N VAL A 113 -7.79 14.11 -4.98
CA VAL A 113 -8.20 14.45 -3.63
C VAL A 113 -9.70 14.21 -3.40
N PHE A 114 -10.05 13.73 -2.21
CA PHE A 114 -11.44 13.53 -1.81
C PHE A 114 -12.13 14.88 -1.62
N LYS A 115 -13.41 14.94 -1.98
CA LYS A 115 -14.21 16.15 -1.80
C LYS A 115 -14.29 16.55 -0.32
N PRO A 116 -14.22 17.85 0.00
CA PRO A 116 -14.48 18.34 1.37
C PRO A 116 -15.85 17.87 1.88
N GLY A 117 -15.90 17.46 3.15
CA GLY A 117 -17.14 17.00 3.82
C GLY A 117 -17.40 15.49 3.75
N ALA A 118 -16.58 14.71 3.06
CA ALA A 118 -16.52 13.27 3.29
C ALA A 118 -16.03 12.96 4.71
N HIS A 119 -16.39 11.80 5.27
CA HIS A 119 -15.79 11.32 6.51
C HIS A 119 -14.26 11.27 6.35
N PRO A 120 -13.50 11.59 7.42
CA PRO A 120 -12.06 11.71 7.31
C PRO A 120 -11.44 10.34 6.99
N VAL A 121 -10.84 10.24 5.80
CA VAL A 121 -10.06 9.08 5.41
C VAL A 121 -8.59 9.43 5.58
N VAL A 122 -7.89 8.66 6.41
CA VAL A 122 -6.45 8.79 6.62
C VAL A 122 -5.73 7.92 5.60
N ILE A 123 -4.71 8.48 4.96
CA ILE A 123 -3.83 7.79 4.02
C ILE A 123 -2.37 7.91 4.49
N VAL A 124 -1.52 7.03 3.98
CA VAL A 124 -0.06 7.21 4.06
C VAL A 124 0.41 8.20 3.02
N ARG A 125 1.47 8.96 3.34
CA ARG A 125 2.11 9.86 2.36
C ARG A 125 2.84 9.06 1.27
N SER A 126 3.04 9.69 0.11
CA SER A 126 3.65 9.05 -1.07
C SER A 126 5.03 8.44 -0.81
N HIS A 127 5.89 9.12 -0.05
CA HIS A 127 7.22 8.59 0.30
C HIS A 127 7.14 7.35 1.21
N VAL A 128 6.17 7.32 2.14
CA VAL A 128 5.89 6.16 3.01
C VAL A 128 5.35 4.99 2.18
N LEU A 129 4.46 5.27 1.23
CA LEU A 129 3.93 4.26 0.32
C LEU A 129 5.04 3.64 -0.55
N LEU A 130 5.94 4.47 -1.09
CA LEU A 130 7.11 3.99 -1.83
C LEU A 130 8.01 3.12 -0.95
N GLU A 131 8.34 3.57 0.26
CA GLU A 131 9.14 2.79 1.21
C GLU A 131 8.48 1.44 1.53
N ALA A 132 7.16 1.41 1.74
CA ALA A 132 6.41 0.19 1.97
C ALA A 132 6.57 -0.79 0.79
N PHE A 133 6.39 -0.34 -0.45
CA PHE A 133 6.59 -1.20 -1.62
C PHE A 133 8.03 -1.70 -1.76
N MET A 134 9.04 -0.86 -1.49
CA MET A 134 10.44 -1.30 -1.52
C MET A 134 10.72 -2.38 -0.47
N ARG A 135 10.21 -2.18 0.75
CA ARG A 135 10.34 -3.15 1.85
C ARG A 135 9.63 -4.48 1.55
N ILE A 136 8.40 -4.42 1.03
CA ILE A 136 7.63 -5.62 0.65
C ILE A 136 8.32 -6.34 -0.51
N CYS A 137 8.79 -5.59 -1.52
CA CYS A 137 9.52 -6.13 -2.66
C CYS A 137 10.76 -6.92 -2.19
N ALA A 138 11.54 -6.36 -1.27
CA ALA A 138 12.70 -7.04 -0.71
C ALA A 138 12.31 -8.33 0.01
N ARG A 139 11.33 -8.28 0.93
CA ARG A 139 10.91 -9.44 1.72
C ARG A 139 10.33 -10.57 0.86
N THR A 140 9.50 -10.21 -0.12
CA THR A 140 8.63 -11.16 -0.86
C THR A 140 9.12 -11.42 -2.28
N SER A 141 10.36 -11.05 -2.60
CA SER A 141 10.94 -11.08 -3.96
C SER A 141 10.87 -12.41 -4.72
N HIS A 142 10.69 -13.52 -4.02
CA HIS A 142 10.58 -14.88 -4.58
C HIS A 142 9.11 -15.31 -4.82
N THR A 143 8.17 -14.41 -4.61
CA THR A 143 6.72 -14.64 -4.73
C THR A 143 6.11 -13.68 -5.75
N LEU A 144 4.89 -13.98 -6.21
CA LEU A 144 4.14 -13.08 -7.08
C LEU A 144 3.89 -11.71 -6.42
N ALA A 145 3.73 -11.67 -5.09
CA ALA A 145 3.61 -10.43 -4.30
C ALA A 145 4.86 -9.54 -4.40
N GLY A 146 6.05 -10.14 -4.51
CA GLY A 146 7.29 -9.41 -4.75
C GLY A 146 7.31 -8.80 -6.15
N SER A 147 6.93 -9.57 -7.17
CA SER A 147 6.82 -9.06 -8.54
C SER A 147 5.81 -7.90 -8.65
N PHE A 148 4.66 -8.01 -8.00
CA PHE A 148 3.68 -6.94 -7.92
C PHE A 148 4.24 -5.70 -7.22
N SER A 149 4.90 -5.88 -6.08
CA SER A 149 5.49 -4.77 -5.33
C SER A 149 6.57 -4.05 -6.15
N ASN A 150 7.36 -4.77 -6.94
CA ASN A 150 8.27 -4.17 -7.92
C ASN A 150 7.53 -3.34 -8.98
N SER A 151 6.45 -3.90 -9.56
CA SER A 151 5.59 -3.14 -10.49
C SER A 151 5.02 -1.88 -9.85
N MET A 152 4.70 -1.91 -8.55
CA MET A 152 4.21 -0.74 -7.83
C MET A 152 5.28 0.31 -7.59
N VAL A 153 6.54 -0.07 -7.36
CA VAL A 153 7.66 0.90 -7.34
C VAL A 153 7.80 1.61 -8.69
N LEU A 154 7.71 0.90 -9.81
CA LEU A 154 7.73 1.51 -11.14
C LEU A 154 6.50 2.41 -11.38
N TYR A 155 5.33 1.99 -10.91
CA TYR A 155 4.12 2.80 -10.99
C TYR A 155 4.25 4.11 -10.21
N MET A 156 4.84 4.07 -9.00
CA MET A 156 5.16 5.26 -8.21
C MET A 156 6.06 6.22 -9.00
N SER A 157 7.07 5.70 -9.72
CA SER A 157 7.90 6.52 -10.59
C SER A 157 7.09 7.21 -11.70
N MET A 158 6.31 6.45 -12.46
CA MET A 158 5.63 6.96 -13.65
C MET A 158 4.46 7.91 -13.37
N TYR A 159 3.78 7.76 -12.22
CA TYR A 159 2.51 8.44 -11.97
C TYR A 159 2.46 9.29 -10.71
N VAL A 160 3.43 9.13 -9.80
CA VAL A 160 3.51 9.93 -8.57
C VAL A 160 4.74 10.84 -8.60
N ASP A 161 5.91 10.27 -8.90
CA ASP A 161 7.17 11.01 -8.98
C ASP A 161 7.24 11.92 -10.21
N ASP A 162 7.01 11.38 -11.41
CA ASP A 162 7.00 12.14 -12.67
C ASP A 162 6.01 13.31 -12.65
N ASP A 163 4.92 13.17 -11.90
CA ASP A 163 3.88 14.18 -11.74
C ASP A 163 4.16 15.18 -10.58
N GLY A 164 5.26 15.00 -9.83
CA GLY A 164 5.72 15.91 -8.77
C GLY A 164 5.09 15.73 -7.39
N TYR A 165 4.44 14.59 -7.13
CA TYR A 165 3.76 14.28 -5.85
C TYR A 165 4.58 13.40 -4.90
N LEU A 166 5.81 13.06 -5.27
CA LEU A 166 6.75 12.33 -4.43
C LEU A 166 7.83 13.28 -3.87
N ASP A 167 7.84 13.48 -2.55
CA ASP A 167 8.95 14.19 -1.91
C ASP A 167 10.07 13.21 -1.52
N LEU A 168 11.03 13.04 -2.42
CA LEU A 168 12.18 12.16 -2.21
C LEU A 168 13.06 12.56 -1.02
N LYS A 169 12.99 13.81 -0.54
CA LYS A 169 13.78 14.23 0.64
C LYS A 169 13.27 13.61 1.94
N GLN A 170 12.02 13.12 1.95
CA GLN A 170 11.43 12.43 3.09
C GLN A 170 11.69 10.91 3.06
N LEU A 171 12.20 10.38 1.95
CA LEU A 171 12.63 8.99 1.85
C LEU A 171 14.06 8.85 2.43
N PRO A 172 14.28 8.02 3.47
CA PRO A 172 15.59 7.94 4.10
C PRO A 172 16.64 7.28 3.20
N GLU A 173 17.91 7.63 3.38
CA GLU A 173 19.01 6.85 2.83
C GLU A 173 19.12 5.49 3.54
N PRO A 174 19.52 4.40 2.85
CA PRO A 174 19.95 4.37 1.45
C PRO A 174 18.81 4.16 0.41
N LEU A 175 17.54 4.30 0.81
CA LEU A 175 16.40 3.99 -0.07
C LEU A 175 16.26 4.97 -1.22
N VAL A 176 16.46 6.27 -0.98
CA VAL A 176 16.38 7.28 -2.05
C VAL A 176 17.44 7.03 -3.12
N SER A 177 18.69 6.72 -2.73
CA SER A 177 19.75 6.36 -3.67
C SER A 177 19.41 5.09 -4.47
N SER A 178 18.86 4.07 -3.80
CA SER A 178 18.45 2.81 -4.45
C SER A 178 17.30 3.02 -5.45
N TYR A 179 16.27 3.76 -5.06
CA TYR A 179 15.14 4.11 -5.92
C TYR A 179 15.59 4.85 -7.18
N LEU A 180 16.42 5.89 -7.02
CA LEU A 180 16.94 6.67 -8.14
C LEU A 180 17.82 5.84 -9.08
N ALA A 181 18.64 4.92 -8.55
CA ALA A 181 19.44 4.02 -9.38
C ALA A 181 18.57 3.12 -10.27
N TYR A 182 17.45 2.64 -9.72
CA TYR A 182 16.51 1.79 -10.44
C TYR A 182 15.71 2.55 -11.51
N THR A 183 15.10 3.68 -11.15
CA THR A 183 14.22 4.42 -12.06
C THR A 183 14.97 5.15 -13.16
N THR A 184 16.23 5.53 -12.93
CA THR A 184 17.10 6.12 -13.97
C THR A 184 17.83 5.07 -14.83
N THR A 185 17.43 3.80 -14.76
CA THR A 185 17.97 2.66 -15.54
C THR A 185 19.48 2.43 -15.39
N LYS A 186 20.09 2.88 -14.28
CA LYS A 186 21.52 2.68 -14.03
C LYS A 186 21.86 1.23 -13.69
N ILE A 187 20.88 0.49 -13.16
CA ILE A 187 21.00 -0.91 -12.77
C ILE A 187 19.78 -1.70 -13.26
N SER A 188 19.97 -3.00 -13.50
CA SER A 188 18.86 -3.88 -13.88
C SER A 188 17.91 -4.11 -12.69
N GLY A 189 16.64 -4.44 -12.95
CA GLY A 189 15.69 -4.77 -11.89
C GLY A 189 16.14 -5.95 -11.01
N ARG A 190 16.85 -6.93 -11.59
CA ARG A 190 17.46 -8.04 -10.82
C ARG A 190 18.56 -7.54 -9.89
N GLN A 191 19.47 -6.72 -10.41
CA GLN A 191 20.55 -6.13 -9.60
C GLN A 191 19.97 -5.29 -8.47
N TRP A 192 19.02 -4.41 -8.78
CA TRP A 192 18.33 -3.59 -7.79
C TRP A 192 17.69 -4.43 -6.68
N LEU A 193 17.01 -5.51 -7.04
CA LEU A 193 16.37 -6.40 -6.08
C LEU A 193 17.37 -7.10 -5.15
N VAL A 194 18.54 -7.51 -5.68
CA VAL A 194 19.62 -8.09 -4.87
C VAL A 194 20.16 -7.06 -3.88
N GLU A 195 20.45 -5.85 -4.33
CA GLU A 195 20.94 -4.76 -3.48
C GLU A 195 19.91 -4.37 -2.41
N LEU A 196 18.63 -4.32 -2.78
CA LEU A 196 17.53 -3.99 -1.88
C LEU A 196 17.34 -5.05 -0.79
N ARG A 197 17.45 -6.35 -1.14
CA ARG A 197 17.41 -7.45 -0.16
C ARG A 197 18.56 -7.34 0.84
N GLN A 198 19.77 -7.10 0.36
CA GLN A 198 20.95 -6.93 1.21
C GLN A 198 20.77 -5.75 2.16
N MET A 199 20.24 -4.63 1.67
CA MET A 199 19.96 -3.43 2.47
C MET A 199 19.02 -3.71 3.64
N PHE A 200 18.01 -4.56 3.44
CA PHE A 200 17.05 -4.94 4.48
C PHE A 200 17.45 -6.20 5.27
N GLY A 201 18.62 -6.78 5.03
CA GLY A 201 19.08 -7.99 5.72
C GLY A 201 18.30 -9.25 5.35
N GLU A 202 17.65 -9.26 4.20
CA GLU A 202 16.90 -10.41 3.69
C GLU A 202 17.88 -11.47 3.12
N PRO A 203 17.56 -12.78 3.21
CA PRO A 203 18.43 -13.85 2.68
C PRO A 203 18.79 -13.67 1.21
N ALA A 204 19.90 -14.25 0.74
CA ALA A 204 20.22 -14.23 -0.69
C ALA A 204 19.13 -14.94 -1.51
N LEU A 205 18.90 -14.48 -2.75
CA LEU A 205 18.05 -15.20 -3.69
C LEU A 205 18.68 -16.56 -4.01
N PRO A 206 17.89 -17.65 -4.14
CA PRO A 206 18.42 -18.91 -4.64
C PRO A 206 18.99 -18.72 -6.06
N PRO A 207 20.04 -19.47 -6.43
CA PRO A 207 20.51 -19.51 -7.82
C PRO A 207 19.38 -20.04 -8.71
N GLU A 208 19.28 -19.50 -9.94
CA GLU A 208 18.32 -20.01 -10.93
C GLU A 208 18.70 -21.46 -11.29
N GLU A 209 17.72 -22.36 -11.27
CA GLU A 209 17.86 -23.65 -11.95
C GLU A 209 17.78 -23.34 -13.46
N GLU A 210 18.89 -23.61 -14.18
CA GLU A 210 19.02 -23.46 -15.64
C GLU A 210 18.10 -24.41 -16.43
#